data_AF-A0A660NZP3-F1
#
_entry.id   AF-A0A660NZP3-F1
#
_cell.length_a   1.000
_cell.length_b   1.000
_cell.length_c   1.000
_cell.angle_alpha   90.00
_cell.angle_beta   90.00
_cell.angle_gamma   90.00
#
_symmetry.space_group_name_H-M   'P 1'
#
loop_
_entity.id
_entity.type
_entity.pdbx_description
1 polymer ?
#
loop_
_entity_poly.entity_id
_entity_poly.type
_entity_poly.pdbx_seq_one_letter_code
_entity_poly.pdbx_strand_id
1 'polypeptide(L)' 'AVIVPTYNQPENDKQALNIIQLAFPNYDIIGVNSQTIIRQHGSIHCLTMQFPEGIL' A
#
# COMPACT_ATOMS: atom_id res chain seq x y z
N ALA A 1 -7.62 6.52 3.86
CA ALA A 1 -7.27 5.26 3.17
C ALA A 1 -5.83 4.86 3.47
N VAL A 2 -5.50 3.57 3.37
CA VAL A 2 -4.13 3.03 3.37
C VAL A 2 -3.88 2.36 2.02
N ILE A 3 -2.81 2.77 1.34
CA ILE A 3 -2.45 2.21 0.04
C ILE A 3 -1.51 1.01 0.26
N VAL A 4 -1.89 -0.16 -0.27
CA VAL A 4 -1.17 -1.42 -0.09
C VAL A 4 -0.71 -1.92 -1.46
N PRO A 5 0.57 -2.28 -1.63
CA PRO A 5 1.03 -2.82 -2.90
C PRO A 5 0.50 -4.24 -3.12
N THR A 6 0.12 -4.56 -4.36
CA THR A 6 -0.20 -5.92 -4.81
C THR A 6 0.78 -6.37 -5.90
N TYR A 7 1.02 -7.67 -6.00
CA TYR A 7 2.08 -8.22 -6.85
C TYR A 7 1.62 -9.34 -7.81
N ASN A 8 0.30 -9.45 -8.04
CA ASN A 8 -0.32 -10.53 -8.81
C ASN A 8 -0.12 -11.90 -8.16
N GLN A 9 -0.25 -11.93 -6.84
CA GLN A 9 -0.19 -13.14 -6.02
C GLN A 9 -1.51 -13.24 -5.26
N PRO A 10 -2.58 -13.81 -5.84
CA PRO A 10 -3.94 -13.66 -5.32
C PRO A 10 -4.12 -14.01 -3.83
N GLU A 11 -3.48 -15.08 -3.37
CA GLU A 11 -3.56 -15.51 -1.97
C GLU A 11 -2.80 -14.56 -1.03
N ASN A 12 -1.56 -14.20 -1.38
CA ASN A 12 -0.71 -13.32 -0.57
C ASN A 12 -1.23 -11.88 -0.58
N ASP A 13 -1.69 -11.38 -1.73
CA ASP A 13 -2.28 -10.05 -1.88
C ASP A 13 -3.55 -9.96 -1.00
N LYS A 14 -4.41 -10.98 -1.03
CA LYS A 14 -5.60 -11.04 -0.16
C LYS A 14 -5.22 -11.09 1.32
N GLN A 15 -4.23 -11.91 1.68
CA GLN A 15 -3.76 -12.01 3.06
C GLN A 15 -3.20 -10.67 3.56
N ALA A 16 -2.37 -10.00 2.74
CA ALA A 16 -1.80 -8.69 3.07
C ALA A 16 -2.90 -7.64 3.28
N LEU A 17 -3.86 -7.54 2.36
CA LEU A 17 -4.99 -6.61 2.47
C LEU A 17 -5.80 -6.86 3.75
N ASN A 18 -6.08 -8.13 4.09
CA ASN A 18 -6.80 -8.48 5.31
C ASN A 18 -6.04 -8.09 6.58
N ILE A 19 -4.73 -8.35 6.63
CA ILE A 19 -3.88 -7.99 7.78
C ILE A 19 -3.87 -6.47 7.98
N ILE A 20 -3.71 -5.70 6.90
CA ILE A 20 -3.72 -4.24 6.98
C ILE A 20 -5.12 -3.73 7.38
N GLN A 21 -6.20 -4.33 6.89
CA GLN A 21 -7.56 -3.97 7.30
C GLN A 21 -7.80 -4.17 8.80
N LEU A 22 -7.27 -5.25 9.38
CA LEU A 22 -7.35 -5.51 10.82
C LEU A 22 -6.55 -4.46 11.62
N ALA A 23 -5.40 -4.02 11.11
CA ALA A 23 -4.58 -3.00 11.74
C ALA A 23 -5.20 -1.59 11.65
N PHE A 24 -5.93 -1.30 10.57
CA PHE A 24 -6.54 0.00 10.29
C PHE A 24 -8.06 -0.13 10.02
N PRO A 25 -8.87 -0.49 11.04
CA PRO A 25 -10.28 -0.88 10.86
C PRO A 25 -11.18 0.23 10.31
N ASN A 26 -10.80 1.50 10.50
CA ASN A 26 -11.59 2.66 10.08
C ASN A 26 -11.06 3.30 8.78
N TYR A 27 -10.14 2.64 8.07
CA TYR A 27 -9.55 3.15 6.84
C TYR A 27 -9.91 2.26 5.67
N ASP A 28 -10.19 2.87 4.51
CA ASP A 28 -10.27 2.15 3.24
C ASP A 28 -8.90 1.58 2.88
N ILE A 29 -8.84 0.27 2.62
CA ILE A 29 -7.62 -0.40 2.19
C ILE A 29 -7.65 -0.56 0.68
N ILE A 30 -6.70 0.09 -0.01
CA ILE A 30 -6.67 0.18 -1.47
C ILE A 30 -5.45 -0.56 -2.00
N GLY A 31 -5.68 -1.69 -2.68
CA GLY A 31 -4.65 -2.46 -3.36
C GLY A 31 -4.23 -1.83 -4.68
N VAL A 32 -2.93 -1.63 -4.90
CA VAL A 32 -2.37 -1.06 -6.15
C VAL A 32 -1.30 -1.97 -6.72
N ASN A 33 -1.48 -2.37 -7.99
CA ASN A 33 -0.50 -3.19 -8.70
C ASN A 33 0.85 -2.48 -8.73
N SER A 34 1.84 -3.08 -8.05
CA SER A 34 3.17 -2.52 -7.85
C SER A 34 4.27 -3.33 -8.55
N GLN A 35 3.90 -4.21 -9.48
CA GLN A 35 4.88 -5.04 -10.21
C GLN A 35 5.90 -4.21 -11.00
N THR A 36 5.51 -3.05 -11.52
CA THR A 36 6.45 -2.15 -12.22
C THR A 36 7.45 -1.54 -11.25
N ILE A 37 7.00 -1.16 -10.05
CA ILE A 37 7.80 -0.45 -9.05
C ILE A 37 8.81 -1.40 -8.38
N ILE A 38 8.39 -2.62 -8.04
CA ILE A 38 9.27 -3.61 -7.41
C ILE A 38 10.42 -4.06 -8.31
N ARG A 39 10.25 -4.01 -9.64
CA ARG A 39 11.33 -4.23 -10.61
C ARG A 39 12.41 -3.15 -10.59
N GLN A 40 12.10 -1.98 -10.02
CA GLN A 40 13.04 -0.88 -9.79
C GLN A 40 13.54 -0.83 -8.34
N HIS A 41 13.42 -1.95 -7.60
CA HIS A 41 13.91 -2.11 -6.23
C HIS A 41 13.19 -1.24 -5.19
N GLY A 42 11.96 -0.80 -5.48
CA GLY A 42 11.15 0.02 -4.58
C GLY A 42 9.72 -0.50 -4.40
N SER A 43 8.92 0.25 -3.65
CA SER A 43 7.48 0.06 -3.55
C SER A 43 6.79 1.43 -3.43
N ILE A 44 5.48 1.45 -3.19
CA ILE A 44 4.67 2.67 -3.14
C ILE A 44 5.24 3.68 -2.14
N HIS A 45 5.56 3.25 -0.92
CA HIS A 45 6.11 4.11 0.12
C HIS A 45 7.40 4.83 -0.32
N CYS A 46 8.25 4.16 -1.10
CA CYS A 46 9.53 4.70 -1.57
C CYS A 46 9.36 5.85 -2.58
N LEU A 47 8.18 5.99 -3.19
CA LEU A 47 7.88 7.01 -4.21
C LEU A 47 7.11 8.21 -3.66
N THR A 48 6.78 8.17 -2.37
CA THR A 48 5.90 9.16 -1.74
C THR A 48 6.61 9.85 -0.60
N MET A 49 6.30 11.13 -0.42
CA MET A 49 6.62 11.88 0.79
C MET A 49 5.34 12.53 1.29
N GLN A 50 5.01 12.30 2.55
CA GLN A 50 3.87 12.95 3.18
C GLN A 50 4.26 14.34 3.68
N PHE A 51 3.38 15.31 3.42
CA PHE A 51 3.40 16.61 4.05
C PHE A 51 2.25 16.65 5.06
N PRO A 52 2.54 16.76 6.36
CA PRO A 52 1.50 16.92 7.37
C PRO A 52 0.69 18.20 7.12
N GLU A 53 -0.52 18.24 7.66
CA GLU A 53 -1.34 19.45 7.59
C GLU A 53 -0.64 20.63 8.31
N GLY A 54 -0.72 21.83 7.71
CA GLY A 54 -0.22 23.08 8.32
C GLY A 54 1.29 23.34 8.19
N ILE A 55 2.00 22.63 7.30
CA ILE A 55 3.46 22.76 7.17
C ILE A 55 3.96 23.62 5.97
N LEU A 56 3.05 24.19 5.18
CA LEU A 56 3.35 25.09 4.04
C LEU A 56 2.91 26.53 4.32
#